data_AF-A0A0F8ZBG3-F1
#
_entry.id   AF-A0A0F8ZBG3-F1
#
_cell.length_a   1.000
_cell.length_b   1.000
_cell.length_c   1.000
_cell.angle_alpha   90.00
_cell.angle_beta   90.00
_cell.angle_gamma   90.00
#
_symmetry.space_group_name_H-M   'P 1'
#
loop_
_entity.id
_entity.type
_entity.pdbx_description
1 polymer ?
#
loop_
_entity_poly.entity_id
_entity_poly.type
_entity_poly.pdbx_seq_one_letter_code
_entity_poly.pdbx_strand_id
1 'polypeptide(L)'
;MIESVYITLIIISFIMLPASFFIRVNKTGQDVSGNSPKFLQQVVLLAISTILFAALAAASFNVEIFTCTASDCVKDSFVFEDNAYIFGFFALISGVLTLVKSFDAFFFAKGKL
;
A
#
# COMPACT_ATOMS: atom_id res chain seq x y z
N MET A 1 -16.08 -6.54 -14.36
CA MET A 1 -14.65 -6.41 -14.73
C MET A 1 -13.89 -5.44 -13.82
N ILE A 2 -14.48 -4.30 -13.45
CA ILE A 2 -13.90 -3.35 -12.47
C ILE A 2 -13.79 -3.94 -11.07
N GLU A 3 -14.81 -4.68 -10.63
CA GLU A 3 -14.86 -5.33 -9.31
C GLU A 3 -13.70 -6.28 -9.05
N SER A 4 -13.37 -7.14 -10.04
CA SER A 4 -12.26 -8.09 -9.95
C SER A 4 -10.90 -7.40 -9.87
N VAL A 5 -10.73 -6.25 -10.54
CA VAL A 5 -9.50 -5.45 -10.46
C VAL A 5 -9.37 -4.84 -9.06
N TYR A 6 -10.46 -4.31 -8.51
CA TYR A 6 -10.49 -3.74 -7.17
C TYR A 6 -10.15 -4.76 -6.07
N ILE A 7 -10.77 -5.94 -6.12
CA ILE A 7 -10.47 -7.05 -5.18
C ILE A 7 -8.99 -7.48 -5.30
N THR A 8 -8.47 -7.55 -6.52
CA THR A 8 -7.05 -7.88 -6.74
C THR A 8 -6.13 -6.84 -6.12
N LEU A 9 -6.45 -5.54 -6.27
CA LEU A 9 -5.68 -4.47 -5.66
C LEU A 9 -5.75 -4.49 -4.12
N ILE A 10 -6.90 -4.84 -3.52
CA ILE A 10 -7.01 -5.08 -2.07
C ILE A 10 -6.04 -6.17 -1.65
N ILE A 11 -6.11 -7.34 -2.29
CA ILE A 11 -5.29 -8.50 -1.94
C ILE A 11 -3.79 -8.16 -2.05
N ILE A 12 -3.37 -7.52 -3.14
CA ILE A 12 -1.98 -7.11 -3.34
C ILE A 12 -1.54 -6.13 -2.24
N SER A 13 -2.38 -5.15 -1.87
CA SER A 13 -2.07 -4.18 -0.81
C SER A 13 -1.83 -4.87 0.54
N PHE A 14 -2.71 -5.82 0.89
CA PHE A 14 -2.61 -6.61 2.12
C PHE A 14 -1.49 -7.64 2.12
N ILE A 15 -0.92 -8.01 0.97
CA ILE A 15 0.27 -8.88 0.89
C ILE A 15 1.55 -8.04 0.96
N MET A 16 1.59 -6.91 0.27
CA MET A 16 2.75 -6.02 0.20
C MET A 16 3.14 -5.46 1.57
N LEU A 17 2.15 -5.06 2.37
CA LEU A 17 2.37 -4.47 3.69
C LEU A 17 3.06 -5.46 4.66
N PRO A 18 2.53 -6.68 4.95
CA PRO A 18 3.23 -7.69 5.75
C PRO A 18 4.57 -8.09 5.15
N ALA A 19 4.64 -8.29 3.83
CA ALA A 19 5.87 -8.69 3.15
C ALA A 19 7.02 -7.71 3.40
N SER A 20 6.71 -6.40 3.48
CA SER A 20 7.70 -5.39 3.82
C SER A 20 8.37 -5.63 5.19
N PHE A 21 7.62 -6.13 6.18
CA PHE A 21 8.16 -6.41 7.52
C PHE A 21 8.98 -7.70 7.59
N PHE A 22 8.66 -8.69 6.75
CA PHE A 22 9.39 -9.96 6.71
C PHE A 22 10.76 -9.87 6.02
N ILE A 23 11.04 -8.78 5.29
CA ILE A 23 12.38 -8.52 4.73
C ILE A 23 13.34 -8.19 5.90
N ARG A 24 14.11 -9.18 6.35
CA ARG A 24 15.08 -9.00 7.43
C ARG A 24 16.25 -8.14 6.95
N VAL A 25 16.30 -6.88 7.39
CA VAL A 25 17.45 -6.01 7.18
C VAL A 25 18.51 -6.35 8.22
N ASN A 26 19.62 -6.95 7.80
CA ASN A 26 20.77 -7.08 8.68
C ASN A 26 21.46 -5.71 8.80
N LYS A 27 21.74 -5.28 10.05
CA LYS A 27 22.43 -4.02 10.37
C LYS A 27 23.88 -3.96 9.87
N THR A 28 24.46 -5.08 9.50
CA THR A 28 25.78 -5.18 8.89
C THR A 28 25.63 -5.03 7.37
N GLY A 29 25.94 -3.84 6.86
CA GLY A 29 25.84 -3.45 5.44
C GLY A 29 26.79 -4.19 4.48
N GLN A 30 26.82 -5.52 4.54
CA GLN A 30 27.45 -6.36 3.54
C GLN A 30 26.49 -7.49 3.18
N ASP A 31 25.62 -7.22 2.21
CA ASP A 31 25.11 -8.29 1.37
C ASP A 31 26.23 -8.64 0.37
N VAL A 32 26.79 -9.84 0.49
CA VAL A 32 27.85 -10.43 -0.36
C VAL A 32 27.40 -10.63 -1.83
N SER A 33 26.21 -10.14 -2.21
CA SER A 33 25.49 -10.54 -3.41
C SER A 33 25.30 -9.45 -4.48
N GLY A 34 25.85 -8.24 -4.34
CA GLY A 34 25.72 -7.20 -5.38
C GLY A 34 24.28 -6.72 -5.67
N ASN A 35 23.31 -7.11 -4.85
CA ASN A 35 21.93 -6.62 -4.91
C ASN A 35 21.77 -5.36 -4.06
N SER A 36 20.85 -4.49 -4.46
CA SER A 36 20.40 -3.29 -3.74
C SER A 36 20.25 -3.59 -2.23
N PRO A 37 20.61 -2.67 -1.32
CA PRO A 37 20.51 -2.94 0.11
C PRO A 37 19.07 -3.33 0.46
N LYS A 38 18.86 -4.48 1.12
CA LYS A 38 17.54 -5.01 1.52
C LYS A 38 16.65 -3.97 2.23
N PHE A 39 17.28 -2.98 2.86
CA PHE A 39 16.63 -1.82 3.44
C PHE A 39 15.88 -0.95 2.41
N LEU A 40 16.48 -0.68 1.25
CA LEU A 40 15.85 0.09 0.17
C LEU A 40 14.64 -0.66 -0.39
N GLN A 41 14.72 -1.99 -0.46
CA GLN A 41 13.60 -2.84 -0.87
C GLN A 41 12.43 -2.76 0.12
N GLN A 42 12.69 -2.69 1.43
CA GLN A 42 11.63 -2.43 2.43
C GLN A 42 10.93 -1.09 2.17
N VAL A 43 11.70 -0.01 2.01
CA VAL A 43 11.16 1.35 1.80
C VAL A 43 10.30 1.41 0.53
N VAL A 44 10.76 0.80 -0.56
CA VAL A 44 10.01 0.77 -1.82
C VAL A 44 8.71 -0.03 -1.68
N LEU A 45 8.74 -1.19 -1.01
CA LEU A 45 7.52 -1.98 -0.77
C LEU A 45 6.50 -1.21 0.07
N LEU A 46 6.96 -0.55 1.13
CA LEU A 46 6.15 0.31 1.99
C LEU A 46 5.54 1.48 1.21
N ALA A 47 6.32 2.14 0.36
CA ALA A 47 5.83 3.21 -0.51
C ALA A 47 4.76 2.72 -1.49
N ILE A 48 4.99 1.56 -2.14
CA ILE A 48 4.00 0.94 -3.05
C ILE A 48 2.72 0.59 -2.30
N SER A 49 2.81 0.02 -1.10
CA SER A 49 1.63 -0.30 -0.29
C SER A 49 0.85 0.97 0.10
N THR A 50 1.55 2.05 0.45
CA THR A 50 0.94 3.36 0.75
C THR A 50 0.16 3.90 -0.44
N ILE A 51 0.75 3.88 -1.64
CA ILE A 51 0.10 4.36 -2.87
C ILE A 51 -1.12 3.50 -3.19
N LEU A 52 -1.01 2.17 -3.05
CA LEU A 52 -2.13 1.28 -3.30
C LEU A 52 -3.28 1.56 -2.33
N PHE A 53 -3.05 1.60 -1.01
CA PHE A 53 -4.10 1.91 -0.04
C PHE A 53 -4.72 3.29 -0.25
N ALA A 54 -3.93 4.31 -0.63
CA ALA A 54 -4.44 5.63 -0.95
C ALA A 54 -5.30 5.64 -2.23
N ALA A 55 -4.88 4.91 -3.27
CA ALA A 55 -5.64 4.75 -4.50
C ALA A 55 -6.94 3.98 -4.25
N LEU A 56 -6.91 2.94 -3.40
CA LEU A 56 -8.11 2.23 -2.96
C LEU A 56 -9.07 3.16 -2.21
N ALA A 57 -8.57 3.94 -1.26
CA ALA A 57 -9.38 4.90 -0.51
C ALA A 57 -10.01 5.95 -1.44
N ALA A 58 -9.23 6.53 -2.36
CA ALA A 58 -9.72 7.51 -3.33
C ALA A 58 -10.76 6.91 -4.30
N ALA A 59 -10.56 5.66 -4.72
CA ALA A 59 -11.52 4.93 -5.53
C ALA A 59 -12.81 4.63 -4.75
N SER A 60 -12.71 4.32 -3.45
CA SER A 60 -13.87 4.11 -2.59
C SER A 60 -14.75 5.35 -2.45
N PHE A 61 -14.19 6.56 -2.55
CA PHE A 61 -14.97 7.81 -2.48
C PHE A 61 -15.58 8.26 -3.82
N ASN A 62 -15.08 7.79 -4.97
CA ASN A 62 -15.43 8.36 -6.28
C ASN A 62 -16.06 7.38 -7.28
N VAL A 63 -16.14 6.08 -6.97
CA VAL A 63 -16.66 5.07 -7.92
C VAL A 63 -18.11 4.72 -7.57
N GLU A 64 -19.06 5.40 -8.22
CA GLU A 64 -20.47 4.97 -8.29
C GLU A 64 -20.61 3.85 -9.32
N ILE A 65 -21.32 2.76 -9.01
CA ILE A 65 -21.63 1.72 -9.99
C ILE A 65 -23.12 1.77 -10.31
N PHE A 66 -23.45 1.79 -11.59
CA PHE A 66 -24.82 1.63 -12.05
C PHE A 66 -25.14 0.14 -12.15
N THR A 67 -25.94 -0.36 -11.21
CA THR A 67 -26.51 -1.70 -11.27
C THR A 67 -27.85 -1.61 -11.99
N CYS A 68 -27.84 -2.00 -13.26
CA CYS A 68 -29.07 -2.10 -14.06
C CYS A 68 -29.63 -3.51 -13.98
N THR A 69 -30.86 -3.62 -13.47
CA THR A 69 -31.73 -4.79 -13.64
C THR A 69 -32.60 -4.60 -14.87
N ALA A 70 -33.36 -5.64 -15.27
CA ALA A 70 -34.18 -5.60 -16.49
C ALA A 70 -35.25 -4.50 -16.52
N SER A 71 -35.60 -3.90 -15.37
CA SER A 71 -36.62 -2.85 -15.27
C SER A 71 -36.12 -1.54 -14.64
N ASP A 72 -35.01 -1.54 -13.89
CA ASP A 72 -34.51 -0.35 -13.20
C ASP A 72 -32.98 -0.33 -13.10
N CYS A 73 -32.40 0.85 -13.33
CA CYS A 73 -31.01 1.14 -12.99
C CYS A 73 -30.96 1.86 -11.66
N VAL A 74 -30.46 1.16 -10.63
CA VAL A 74 -30.21 1.76 -9.32
C VAL A 74 -28.75 2.22 -9.29
N LYS A 75 -28.54 3.44 -8.80
CA LYS A 75 -27.21 3.90 -8.41
C LYS A 75 -26.91 3.32 -7.04
N ASP A 76 -26.18 2.21 -6.99
CA ASP A 76 -25.61 1.72 -5.74
C ASP A 76 -24.13 2.07 -5.72
N SER A 77 -23.69 2.67 -4.62
CA SER A 77 -22.26 2.82 -4.38
C SER A 77 -21.69 1.41 -4.21
N PHE A 78 -20.76 1.02 -5.07
CA PHE A 78 -20.11 -0.29 -5.00
C PHE A 78 -19.33 -0.51 -3.70
N VAL A 79 -19.11 0.57 -2.95
CA VAL A 79 -18.26 0.57 -1.78
C VAL A 79 -18.94 1.32 -0.65
N PHE A 80 -19.06 0.64 0.49
CA PHE A 80 -19.48 1.23 1.76
C PHE A 80 -18.49 2.33 2.16
N GLU A 81 -19.01 3.49 2.56
CA GLU A 81 -18.22 4.62 3.10
C GLU A 81 -17.20 4.14 4.16
N ASP A 82 -17.58 3.14 4.95
CA ASP A 82 -16.77 2.48 5.98
C ASP A 82 -15.44 1.90 5.46
N ASN A 83 -15.43 1.38 4.23
CA ASN A 83 -14.23 0.80 3.64
C ASN A 83 -13.20 1.88 3.26
N ALA A 84 -13.66 3.06 2.87
CA ALA A 84 -12.79 4.17 2.52
C ALA A 84 -11.97 4.64 3.74
N TYR A 85 -12.60 4.67 4.92
CA TYR A 85 -11.93 4.95 6.19
C TYR A 85 -10.91 3.87 6.55
N ILE A 86 -11.24 2.60 6.35
CA ILE A 86 -10.30 1.48 6.60
C ILE A 86 -9.06 1.60 5.71
N PHE A 87 -9.25 1.75 4.39
CA PHE A 87 -8.12 1.89 3.46
C PHE A 87 -7.33 3.17 3.71
N GLY A 88 -8.00 4.27 4.03
CA GLY A 88 -7.36 5.53 4.43
C GLY A 88 -6.49 5.38 5.66
N PHE A 89 -6.96 4.66 6.68
CA PHE A 89 -6.19 4.37 7.90
C PHE A 89 -4.93 3.54 7.61
N PHE A 90 -5.06 2.49 6.79
CA PHE A 90 -3.90 1.69 6.36
C PHE A 90 -2.91 2.49 5.51
N ALA A 91 -3.39 3.39 4.64
CA ALA A 91 -2.53 4.30 3.89
C ALA A 91 -1.75 5.23 4.84
N LEU A 92 -2.41 5.76 5.87
CA LEU A 92 -1.79 6.65 6.85
C LEU A 92 -0.70 5.93 7.65
N ILE A 93 -0.99 4.74 8.18
CA ILE A 93 0.00 3.93 8.92
C ILE A 93 1.19 3.58 8.01
N SER A 94 0.91 3.07 6.81
CA SER A 94 1.95 2.70 5.85
C SER A 94 2.81 3.91 5.46
N GLY A 95 2.19 5.08 5.27
CA GLY A 95 2.87 6.33 4.96
C GLY A 95 3.81 6.77 6.08
N VAL A 96 3.35 6.72 7.33
CA VAL A 96 4.19 7.03 8.51
C VAL A 96 5.37 6.06 8.61
N LEU A 97 5.14 4.76 8.42
CA LEU A 97 6.22 3.77 8.42
C LEU A 97 7.22 3.98 7.28
N THR A 98 6.73 4.38 6.10
CA THR A 98 7.57 4.74 4.95
C THR A 98 8.46 5.93 5.29
N LEU A 99 7.92 6.95 5.96
CA LEU A 99 8.68 8.13 6.41
C LEU A 99 9.74 7.76 7.45
N VAL A 100 9.37 7.01 8.49
CA VAL A 100 10.34 6.58 9.52
C VAL A 100 11.49 5.79 8.89
N LYS A 101 11.17 4.85 8.00
CA LYS A 101 12.19 4.06 7.30
C LYS A 101 13.00 4.89 6.29
N SER A 102 12.42 5.89 5.63
CA SER A 102 13.20 6.75 4.73
C SER A 102 14.17 7.65 5.51
N PHE A 103 13.81 8.11 6.70
CA PHE A 103 14.74 8.81 7.60
C PHE A 103 15.88 7.90 8.05
N ASP A 104 15.59 6.67 8.49
CA ASP A 104 16.63 5.68 8.83
C ASP A 104 17.59 5.44 7.65
N ALA A 105 17.07 5.32 6.42
CA ALA A 105 17.89 5.22 5.20
C ALA A 105 18.83 6.43 5.04
N PHE A 106 18.28 7.62 5.23
CA PHE A 106 19.01 8.87 5.03
C PHE A 106 20.13 9.05 6.06
N PHE A 107 19.89 8.69 7.32
CA PHE A 107 20.91 8.71 8.37
C PHE A 107 21.98 7.63 8.16
N PHE A 108 21.59 6.44 7.71
CA PHE A 108 22.53 5.36 7.36
C PHE A 108 23.41 5.76 6.16
N ALA A 109 22.83 6.35 5.11
CA ALA A 109 23.56 6.83 3.95
C ALA A 109 24.55 7.96 4.27
N LYS A 110 24.29 8.73 5.33
CA LYS A 110 25.22 9.76 5.85
C LYS A 110 26.26 9.21 6.84
N GLY A 111 26.27 7.90 7.11
CA GLY A 111 27.23 7.28 8.03
C GLY A 111 27.09 7.73 9.49
N LYS A 112 25.91 8.19 9.90
CA LYS A 112 25.64 8.69 11.27
C LYS A 112 24.99 7.66 12.21
N LEU A 113 25.02 6.38 11.86
CA LEU A 113 24.47 5.26 12.63
C LEU A 113 25.44 4.09 12.67
#